data_AF-A0A350IF03-F1
#
_entry.id   AF-A0A350IF03-F1
#
_cell.length_a   1.000
_cell.length_b   1.000
_cell.length_c   1.000
_cell.angle_alpha   90.00
_cell.angle_beta   90.00
_cell.angle_gamma   90.00
#
_symmetry.space_group_name_H-M   'P 1'
#
loop_
_entity.id
_entity.type
_entity.pdbx_description
1 polymer ?
#
loop_
_entity_poly.entity_id
_entity_poly.type
_entity_poly.pdbx_seq_one_letter_code
_entity_poly.pdbx_strand_id
1 'polypeptide(L)'
;MLSNTAAPKYYAEFREKVIRGEIPVNREISMEMNRIDALIRNPLYYVDNDAMEGYVNFCEGELTLTDGDDLHLLDTFKLWAEEIFAWYYFEERSVYVSDETGGGHYEKKVTKQRLTNKQFLIIPRANAKSLYETTIQGYFLTVDTTTTHQITTAPTMKQAE
;
A
#
# COMPACT_ATOMS: atom_id res chain seq x y z
N MET A 1 -3.07 -1.80 -14.06
CA MET A 1 -4.33 -2.27 -14.68
C MET A 1 -5.19 -2.84 -13.57
N LEU A 2 -6.42 -2.35 -13.43
CA LEU A 2 -7.31 -2.79 -12.36
C LEU A 2 -7.93 -4.16 -12.66
N SER A 3 -7.82 -5.11 -11.73
CA SER A 3 -8.34 -6.47 -11.86
C SER A 3 -9.02 -6.93 -10.57
N ASN A 4 -10.06 -7.74 -10.70
CA ASN A 4 -10.75 -8.38 -9.57
C ASN A 4 -10.45 -9.89 -9.47
N THR A 5 -9.49 -10.39 -10.25
CA THR A 5 -9.10 -11.81 -10.27
C THR A 5 -7.59 -12.03 -10.33
N ALA A 6 -6.81 -10.99 -10.63
CA ALA A 6 -5.35 -11.09 -10.66
C ALA A 6 -4.78 -11.14 -9.25
N ALA A 7 -3.69 -11.90 -9.09
CA ALA A 7 -2.83 -11.74 -7.93
C ALA A 7 -2.00 -10.44 -8.07
N PRO A 8 -1.78 -9.71 -6.98
CA PRO A 8 -0.76 -8.66 -6.94
C PRO A 8 0.61 -9.20 -7.35
N LYS A 9 1.41 -8.40 -8.06
CA LYS A 9 2.69 -8.81 -8.65
C LYS A 9 3.68 -9.27 -7.57
N TYR A 10 3.91 -8.44 -6.55
CA TYR A 10 4.92 -8.73 -5.53
C TYR A 10 4.45 -9.85 -4.59
N TYR A 11 3.14 -9.95 -4.33
CA TYR A 11 2.56 -11.07 -3.61
C TYR A 11 2.77 -12.39 -4.35
N ALA A 12 2.53 -12.43 -5.66
CA ALA A 12 2.72 -13.63 -6.47
C ALA A 12 4.19 -14.10 -6.44
N GLU A 13 5.12 -13.16 -6.59
CA GLU A 13 6.57 -13.43 -6.49
C GLU A 13 6.96 -13.92 -5.09
N PHE A 14 6.48 -13.26 -4.03
CA PHE A 14 6.73 -13.65 -2.65
C PHE A 14 6.19 -15.05 -2.36
N ARG A 15 4.95 -15.32 -2.75
CA ARG A 15 4.28 -16.61 -2.55
C ARG A 15 5.03 -17.75 -3.22
N GLU A 16 5.55 -17.54 -4.42
CA GLU A 16 6.35 -18.53 -5.13
C GLU A 16 7.66 -18.85 -4.37
N LYS A 17 8.39 -17.84 -3.88
CA LYS A 17 9.59 -18.02 -3.05
C LYS A 17 9.29 -18.80 -1.76
N VAL A 18 8.15 -18.53 -1.13
CA VAL A 18 7.69 -19.26 0.06
C VAL A 18 7.40 -20.73 -0.26
N ILE A 19 6.69 -21.01 -1.36
CA ILE A 19 6.37 -22.39 -1.79
C ILE A 19 7.64 -23.19 -2.12
N ARG A 20 8.66 -22.53 -2.68
CA ARG A 20 9.97 -23.14 -2.95
C ARG A 20 10.81 -23.35 -1.68
N GLY A 21 10.40 -22.79 -0.55
CA GLY A 21 11.14 -22.87 0.71
C GLY A 21 12.33 -21.91 0.80
N GLU A 22 12.42 -20.91 -0.09
CA GLU A 22 13.47 -19.87 -0.07
C GLU A 22 13.23 -18.87 1.06
N ILE A 23 11.96 -18.59 1.36
CA ILE A 23 11.56 -17.65 2.42
C ILE A 23 10.73 -18.40 3.48
N PRO A 24 11.20 -18.49 4.74
CA PRO A 24 10.38 -18.97 5.83
C PRO A 24 9.33 -17.90 6.22
N VAL A 25 8.11 -18.34 6.50
CA VAL A 25 7.01 -17.45 6.93
C VAL A 25 6.62 -17.72 8.37
N ASN A 26 6.47 -16.64 9.14
CA ASN A 26 5.88 -16.70 10.48
C ASN A 26 4.35 -16.62 10.40
N ARG A 27 3.70 -16.63 11.57
CA ARG A 27 2.25 -16.56 11.68
C ARG A 27 1.68 -15.28 11.07
N GLU A 28 2.27 -14.13 11.38
CA GLU A 28 1.75 -12.82 10.97
C GLU A 28 1.82 -12.63 9.46
N ILE A 29 2.93 -13.04 8.83
CA ILE A 29 3.07 -13.03 7.38
C ILE A 29 2.09 -14.03 6.74
N SER A 30 1.97 -15.24 7.30
CA SER A 30 0.99 -16.22 6.80
C SER A 30 -0.45 -15.69 6.88
N MET A 31 -0.80 -14.95 7.94
CA MET A 31 -2.11 -14.32 8.06
C MET A 31 -2.34 -13.26 6.96
N GLU A 32 -1.33 -12.46 6.63
CA GLU A 32 -1.44 -11.49 5.53
C GLU A 32 -1.57 -12.17 4.17
N MET A 33 -0.79 -13.22 3.90
CA MET A 33 -0.92 -14.01 2.68
C MET A 33 -2.35 -14.56 2.52
N ASN A 34 -2.92 -15.13 3.59
CA ASN A 34 -4.29 -15.65 3.59
C ASN A 34 -5.34 -14.54 3.41
N ARG A 35 -5.09 -13.35 3.96
CA ARG A 35 -5.94 -12.17 3.76
C ARG A 35 -5.94 -11.76 2.28
N ILE A 36 -4.77 -11.65 1.66
CA ILE A 36 -4.63 -11.34 0.23
C ILE A 36 -5.35 -12.40 -0.63
N ASP A 37 -5.18 -13.69 -0.34
CA ASP A 37 -5.90 -14.76 -1.03
C ASP A 37 -7.43 -14.67 -0.86
N ALA A 38 -7.91 -14.14 0.27
CA ALA A 38 -9.33 -13.86 0.47
C ALA A 38 -9.80 -12.64 -0.35
N LEU A 39 -8.96 -11.60 -0.49
CA LEU A 39 -9.25 -10.43 -1.30
C LEU A 39 -9.30 -10.77 -2.80
N ILE A 40 -8.35 -11.57 -3.30
CA ILE A 40 -8.35 -12.04 -4.70
C ILE A 40 -9.63 -12.80 -5.05
N ARG A 41 -10.19 -13.56 -4.09
CA ARG A 41 -11.43 -14.33 -4.30
C ARG A 41 -12.70 -13.50 -4.17
N ASN A 42 -12.62 -12.26 -3.69
CA ASN A 42 -13.77 -11.42 -3.45
C ASN A 42 -14.01 -10.46 -4.62
N PRO A 43 -15.13 -10.59 -5.38
CA PRO A 43 -15.38 -9.78 -6.56
C PRO A 43 -15.66 -8.30 -6.27
N LEU A 44 -15.87 -7.93 -5.00
CA LEU A 44 -16.09 -6.54 -4.58
C LEU A 44 -14.79 -5.73 -4.46
N TYR A 45 -13.64 -6.42 -4.45
CA TYR A 45 -12.33 -5.80 -4.31
C TYR A 45 -11.53 -5.93 -5.60
N TYR A 46 -10.71 -4.92 -5.82
CA TYR A 46 -9.94 -4.75 -7.04
C TYR A 46 -8.49 -4.45 -6.69
N VAL A 47 -7.57 -5.13 -7.35
CA VAL A 47 -6.13 -4.85 -7.29
C VAL A 47 -5.72 -4.02 -8.50
N ASP A 48 -4.88 -3.00 -8.29
CA ASP A 48 -4.15 -2.31 -9.35
C ASP A 48 -2.67 -2.69 -9.30
N ASN A 49 -2.24 -3.55 -10.21
CA ASN A 49 -0.86 -4.04 -10.26
C ASN A 49 0.16 -2.93 -10.58
N ASP A 50 -0.27 -1.81 -11.17
CA ASP A 50 0.64 -0.72 -11.53
C ASP A 50 0.76 0.31 -10.39
N ALA A 51 -0.17 0.33 -9.44
CA ALA A 51 -0.19 1.31 -8.35
C ALA A 51 1.02 1.20 -7.42
N MET A 52 1.65 0.03 -7.39
CA MET A 52 2.83 -0.24 -6.57
C MET A 52 4.15 0.13 -7.27
N GLU A 53 4.19 0.15 -8.61
CA GLU A 53 5.42 0.39 -9.37
C GLU A 53 6.01 1.77 -9.09
N GLY A 54 5.17 2.80 -8.92
CA GLY A 54 5.64 4.15 -8.56
C GLY A 54 6.40 4.15 -7.23
N TYR A 55 5.89 3.45 -6.22
CA TYR A 55 6.54 3.36 -4.91
C TYR A 55 7.81 2.51 -4.95
N VAL A 56 7.82 1.39 -5.68
CA VAL A 56 9.02 0.56 -5.83
C VAL A 56 10.11 1.29 -6.61
N ASN A 57 9.77 1.98 -7.70
CA ASN A 57 10.73 2.77 -8.46
C ASN A 57 11.30 3.92 -7.63
N PHE A 58 10.49 4.56 -6.79
CA PHE A 58 10.99 5.55 -5.84
C PHE A 58 11.99 4.93 -4.86
N CYS A 59 11.64 3.78 -4.25
CA CYS A 59 12.52 3.16 -3.27
C CYS A 59 13.81 2.62 -3.89
N GLU A 60 13.72 1.94 -5.04
CA GLU A 60 14.84 1.18 -5.63
C GLU A 60 15.56 1.92 -6.76
N GLY A 61 15.09 3.10 -7.16
CA GLY A 61 15.71 3.92 -8.20
C GLY A 61 16.09 5.33 -7.76
N GLU A 62 15.48 5.87 -6.69
CA GLU A 62 15.75 7.24 -6.22
C GLU A 62 16.39 7.29 -4.83
N LEU A 63 16.25 6.24 -4.01
CA LEU A 63 16.85 6.19 -2.68
C LEU A 63 18.14 5.37 -2.72
N THR A 64 19.17 5.90 -2.05
CA THR A 64 20.46 5.24 -1.91
C THR A 64 20.79 4.97 -0.44
N LEU A 65 21.54 3.90 -0.23
CA LEU A 65 22.16 3.57 1.03
C LEU A 65 23.38 4.46 1.30
N THR A 66 23.90 4.42 2.52
CA THR A 66 25.04 5.26 2.92
C THR A 66 26.34 4.96 2.17
N ASP A 67 26.44 3.77 1.60
CA ASP A 67 27.55 3.33 0.73
C ASP A 67 27.36 3.75 -0.74
N GLY A 68 26.21 4.33 -1.09
CA GLY A 68 25.89 4.81 -2.43
C GLY A 68 25.18 3.78 -3.31
N ASP A 69 24.96 2.55 -2.82
CA ASP A 69 24.19 1.54 -3.53
C ASP A 69 22.68 1.85 -3.47
N ASP A 70 21.91 1.36 -4.45
CA ASP A 70 20.47 1.53 -4.48
C ASP A 70 19.79 0.81 -3.30
N LEU A 71 18.78 1.43 -2.71
CA LEU A 71 17.98 0.79 -1.66
C LEU A 71 17.10 -0.30 -2.26
N HIS A 72 17.32 -1.56 -1.90
CA HIS A 72 16.41 -2.65 -2.25
C HIS A 72 15.46 -2.98 -1.11
N LEU A 73 14.15 -2.97 -1.39
CA LEU A 73 13.15 -3.34 -0.39
C LEU A 73 13.14 -4.85 -0.16
N LEU A 74 13.03 -5.25 1.11
CA LEU A 74 12.78 -6.65 1.47
C LEU A 74 11.48 -7.13 0.84
N ASP A 75 11.44 -8.40 0.41
CA ASP A 75 10.23 -8.98 -0.21
C ASP A 75 9.00 -8.85 0.71
N THR A 76 9.18 -8.98 2.03
CA THR A 76 8.10 -8.78 3.01
C THR A 76 7.60 -7.33 3.05
N PHE A 77 8.46 -6.34 2.83
CA PHE A 77 8.02 -4.94 2.78
C PHE A 77 7.29 -4.62 1.48
N LYS A 78 7.66 -5.25 0.36
CA LYS A 78 6.88 -5.17 -0.88
C LYS A 78 5.49 -5.76 -0.69
N LEU A 79 5.39 -6.91 -0.02
CA LEU A 79 4.11 -7.53 0.39
C LEU A 79 3.24 -6.56 1.22
N TRP A 80 3.80 -5.96 2.28
CA TRP A 80 3.07 -5.02 3.12
C TRP A 80 2.69 -3.73 2.37
N ALA A 81 3.55 -3.24 1.47
CA ALA A 81 3.23 -2.05 0.71
C ALA A 81 2.12 -2.29 -0.32
N GLU A 82 2.03 -3.48 -0.92
CA GLU A 82 0.88 -3.83 -1.79
C GLU A 82 -0.45 -3.78 -1.03
N GLU A 83 -0.49 -4.14 0.25
CA GLU A 83 -1.68 -3.99 1.08
C GLU A 83 -2.20 -2.54 1.09
N ILE A 84 -1.28 -1.56 1.18
CA ILE A 84 -1.61 -0.13 1.23
C ILE A 84 -1.94 0.39 -0.17
N PHE A 85 -1.09 0.12 -1.15
CA PHE A 85 -1.14 0.83 -2.43
C PHE A 85 -2.01 0.16 -3.49
N ALA A 86 -2.14 -1.16 -3.48
CA ALA A 86 -2.69 -1.88 -4.63
C ALA A 86 -4.19 -2.17 -4.53
N TRP A 87 -4.79 -2.15 -3.33
CA TRP A 87 -6.18 -2.60 -3.14
C TRP A 87 -7.22 -1.48 -3.09
N TYR A 88 -8.32 -1.67 -3.82
CA TYR A 88 -9.40 -0.70 -3.97
C TYR A 88 -10.78 -1.35 -3.90
N TYR A 89 -11.77 -0.53 -3.57
CA TYR A 89 -13.20 -0.82 -3.75
C TYR A 89 -13.90 0.39 -4.38
N PHE A 90 -15.10 0.15 -4.92
CA PHE A 90 -15.92 1.21 -5.49
C PHE A 90 -17.15 1.44 -4.64
N GLU A 91 -17.40 2.70 -4.30
CA GLU A 91 -18.58 3.13 -3.56
C GLU A 91 -19.44 4.05 -4.42
N GLU A 92 -20.74 3.77 -4.50
CA GLU A 92 -21.71 4.63 -5.15
C GLU A 92 -22.29 5.62 -4.13
N ARG A 93 -22.09 6.92 -4.36
CA ARG A 93 -22.63 7.98 -3.52
C ARG A 93 -23.59 8.85 -4.31
N SER A 94 -24.71 9.23 -3.69
CA SER A 94 -25.63 10.22 -4.23
C SER A 94 -25.17 11.62 -3.81
N VAL A 95 -24.77 12.44 -4.77
CA VAL A 95 -24.30 13.81 -4.56
C VAL A 95 -25.37 14.76 -5.09
N TYR A 96 -25.81 15.71 -4.27
CA TYR A 96 -26.73 16.76 -4.72
C TYR A 96 -25.97 17.76 -5.58
N VAL A 97 -26.48 18.04 -6.77
CA VAL A 97 -25.95 19.02 -7.72
C VAL A 97 -26.97 20.14 -7.83
N SER A 98 -26.60 21.34 -7.37
CA SER A 98 -27.43 22.54 -7.47
C SER A 98 -27.38 23.11 -8.89
N ASP A 99 -28.51 23.57 -9.40
CA ASP A 99 -28.57 24.37 -10.62
C ASP A 99 -28.33 25.87 -10.34
N GLU A 100 -28.04 26.66 -11.39
CA GLU A 100 -27.80 28.11 -11.28
C GLU A 100 -29.04 28.89 -10.80
N THR A 101 -30.22 28.27 -10.82
CA THR A 101 -31.52 28.87 -10.52
C THR A 101 -32.04 28.56 -9.11
N GLY A 102 -31.29 27.80 -8.31
CA GLY A 102 -31.62 27.47 -6.91
C GLY A 102 -32.39 26.17 -6.70
N GLY A 103 -32.62 25.38 -7.75
CA GLY A 103 -33.05 23.98 -7.71
C GLY A 103 -31.87 23.00 -7.68
N GLY A 104 -32.12 21.75 -8.03
CA GLY A 104 -31.08 20.74 -8.19
C GLY A 104 -31.60 19.30 -8.24
N HIS A 105 -30.70 18.37 -8.57
CA HIS A 105 -30.98 16.93 -8.62
C HIS A 105 -29.87 16.14 -7.94
N TYR A 106 -30.18 14.89 -7.58
CA TYR A 106 -29.19 13.95 -7.08
C TYR A 106 -28.56 13.18 -8.23
N GLU A 107 -27.23 13.18 -8.29
CA GLU A 107 -26.46 12.35 -9.21
C GLU A 107 -25.78 11.22 -8.46
N LYS A 108 -25.84 10.02 -9.03
CA LYS A 108 -25.08 8.86 -8.57
C LYS A 108 -23.66 8.95 -9.10
N LYS A 109 -22.68 9.06 -8.21
CA LYS A 109 -21.25 9.07 -8.54
C LYS A 109 -20.58 7.84 -7.95
N VAL A 110 -19.82 7.14 -8.79
CA VAL A 110 -18.97 6.02 -8.35
C VAL A 110 -17.59 6.57 -8.04
N THR A 111 -17.10 6.34 -6.82
CA THR A 111 -15.78 6.79 -6.39
C THR A 111 -14.90 5.59 -6.07
N LYS A 112 -13.68 5.58 -6.61
CA LYS A 112 -12.63 4.61 -6.26
C LYS A 112 -12.05 4.98 -4.90
N GLN A 113 -12.06 4.04 -3.96
CA GLN A 113 -11.51 4.22 -2.62
C GLN A 113 -10.44 3.17 -2.36
N ARG A 114 -9.37 3.56 -1.65
CA ARG A 114 -8.34 2.61 -1.17
C ARG A 114 -8.96 1.71 -0.10
N LEU A 115 -8.69 0.41 -0.19
CA LEU A 115 -9.25 -0.58 0.73
C LEU A 115 -8.63 -0.45 2.12
N THR A 116 -7.31 -0.34 2.18
CA THR A 116 -6.57 -0.26 3.43
C THR A 116 -6.22 1.19 3.76
N ASN A 117 -6.80 1.72 4.82
CA ASN A 117 -6.50 3.06 5.34
C ASN A 117 -5.66 3.02 6.63
N LYS A 118 -5.45 1.83 7.20
CA LYS A 118 -4.66 1.60 8.42
C LYS A 118 -3.90 0.29 8.26
N GLN A 119 -2.60 0.32 8.53
CA GLN A 119 -1.75 -0.87 8.55
C GLN A 119 -1.13 -1.01 9.94
N PHE A 120 -0.98 -2.25 10.41
CA PHE A 120 -0.31 -2.58 11.66
C PHE A 120 0.80 -3.59 11.40
N LEU A 121 2.03 -3.24 11.78
CA LEU A 121 3.19 -4.09 11.60
C LEU A 121 3.76 -4.51 12.96
N ILE A 122 3.79 -5.83 13.20
CA ILE A 122 4.43 -6.42 14.38
C ILE A 122 5.74 -7.04 13.93
N ILE A 123 6.84 -6.34 14.18
CA ILE A 123 8.16 -6.68 13.65
C ILE A 123 9.20 -6.65 14.78
N PRO A 124 10.17 -7.59 14.81
CA PRO A 124 11.28 -7.54 15.74
C PRO A 124 12.15 -6.28 15.54
N ARG A 125 12.89 -5.87 16.57
CA ARG A 125 13.56 -4.56 16.64
C ARG A 125 14.60 -4.28 15.55
N ALA A 126 15.14 -5.29 14.85
CA ALA A 126 16.27 -5.14 13.93
C ALA A 126 15.92 -5.24 12.44
N ASN A 127 14.64 -5.30 12.06
CA ASN A 127 14.24 -5.54 10.67
C ASN A 127 13.93 -4.25 9.88
N ALA A 128 14.69 -3.17 10.08
CA ALA A 128 14.57 -1.94 9.28
C ALA A 128 13.16 -1.31 9.19
N LYS A 129 12.28 -1.52 10.19
CA LYS A 129 10.90 -1.01 10.18
C LYS A 129 10.83 0.51 10.00
N SER A 130 11.74 1.26 10.65
CA SER A 130 11.75 2.71 10.57
C SER A 130 12.18 3.18 9.19
N LEU A 131 13.06 2.45 8.50
CA LEU A 131 13.41 2.73 7.12
C LEU A 131 12.18 2.55 6.22
N TYR A 132 11.44 1.46 6.38
CA TYR A 132 10.20 1.22 5.65
C TYR A 132 9.18 2.37 5.88
N GLU A 133 8.95 2.76 7.14
CA GLU A 133 8.10 3.90 7.48
C GLU A 133 8.57 5.21 6.80
N THR A 134 9.88 5.48 6.80
CA THR A 134 10.48 6.64 6.13
C THR A 134 10.23 6.61 4.62
N THR A 135 10.35 5.46 3.96
CA THR A 135 10.10 5.38 2.51
C THR A 135 8.64 5.69 2.15
N ILE A 136 7.68 5.24 2.95
CA ILE A 136 6.26 5.56 2.74
C ILE A 136 6.03 7.06 2.87
N GLN A 137 6.59 7.67 3.93
CA GLN A 137 6.46 9.10 4.15
C GLN A 137 7.10 9.91 3.03
N GLY A 138 8.32 9.55 2.64
CA GLY A 138 9.04 10.17 1.53
C GLY A 138 8.25 10.12 0.24
N TYR A 139 7.69 8.96 -0.10
CA TYR A 139 6.90 8.78 -1.32
C TYR A 139 5.69 9.73 -1.40
N PHE A 140 4.93 9.89 -0.31
CA PHE A 140 3.81 10.84 -0.26
C PHE A 140 4.24 12.31 -0.22
N LEU A 141 5.48 12.63 0.18
CA LEU A 141 5.99 13.99 0.14
C LEU A 141 6.50 14.39 -1.24
N THR A 142 7.12 13.46 -1.97
CA THR A 142 7.89 13.78 -3.17
C THR A 142 7.25 13.28 -4.47
N VAL A 143 6.49 12.19 -4.43
CA VAL A 143 5.93 11.54 -5.63
C VAL A 143 4.40 11.67 -5.67
N ASP A 144 3.71 11.23 -4.61
CA ASP A 144 2.25 11.27 -4.52
C ASP A 144 1.78 12.39 -3.57
N THR A 145 1.61 13.59 -4.12
CA THR A 145 1.25 14.80 -3.35
C THR A 145 -0.24 14.91 -3.02
N THR A 146 -1.02 13.84 -3.18
CA THR A 146 -2.44 13.82 -2.79
C THR A 146 -2.65 14.05 -1.30
N THR A 147 -1.65 13.74 -0.47
CA THR A 147 -1.61 14.05 0.95
C THR A 147 -0.49 15.04 1.26
N THR A 148 -0.84 16.29 1.56
CA THR A 148 0.13 17.36 1.82
C THR A 148 0.58 17.46 3.28
N HIS A 149 -0.07 16.71 4.20
CA HIS A 149 0.24 16.75 5.63
C HIS A 149 0.36 15.35 6.21
N GLN A 150 1.55 15.04 6.74
CA GLN A 150 1.84 13.77 7.39
C GLN A 150 2.31 14.01 8.83
N ILE A 151 2.01 13.06 9.73
CA ILE A 151 2.37 13.15 11.14
C ILE A 151 3.08 11.85 11.54
N THR A 152 4.25 11.99 12.15
CA THR A 152 4.98 10.89 12.79
C THR A 152 4.87 11.05 14.30
N THR A 153 4.57 9.96 15.00
CA THR A 153 4.59 9.93 16.46
C THR A 153 5.41 8.75 16.94
N ALA A 154 6.19 8.96 18.00
CA ALA A 154 7.00 7.93 18.63
C ALA A 154 6.85 8.03 20.17
N PRO A 155 7.23 7.00 20.94
CA PRO A 155 7.13 7.04 22.40
C PRO A 155 7.90 8.19 23.06
N THR A 156 8.97 8.68 22.41
CA THR A 156 9.75 9.83 22.84
C THR A 156 10.12 10.72 21.66
N MET A 157 10.31 12.03 21.88
CA MET A 157 10.71 12.97 20.81
C MET A 157 12.03 12.57 20.16
N LYS A 158 13.00 12.07 20.94
CA LYS A 158 14.29 11.58 20.43
C LYS A 158 14.21 10.39 19.48
N GLN A 159 13.08 9.68 19.46
CA GLN A 159 12.83 8.59 18.52
C GLN A 159 12.08 9.05 17.28
N ALA A 160 11.49 10.25 17.32
CA ALA A 160 10.80 10.87 16.20
C ALA A 160 11.69 11.85 15.41
N GLU A 161 12.69 12.45 16.07
CA GLU A 161 13.81 13.17 15.45
C GLU A 161 14.76 12.22 14.71
#